data_AF-A0A4Q3JUC0-F1
#
_entry.id   AF-A0A4Q3JUC0-F1
#
_cell.length_a   1.000
_cell.length_b   1.000
_cell.length_c   1.000
_cell.angle_alpha   90.00
_cell.angle_beta   90.00
_cell.angle_gamma   90.00
#
_symmetry.space_group_name_H-M   'P 1'
#
loop_
_entity.id
_entity.type
_entity.pdbx_description
1 polymer ?
#
loop_
_entity_poly.entity_id
_entity_poly.type
_entity_poly.pdbx_seq_one_letter_code
_entity_poly.pdbx_strand_id
1 'polypeptide(L)'
;MLFTSAGLAVAGGDPGAALPVLSLVTLVLLGVAPLALVLAHDWRVTPQVHRAVAALQVGDEATVRGILDRLARWPWRRLASSTVSYLEATMAFRAGDLARSRRELDATLAAPAPWLLRPGILVLRAVAHGLRALVAALQGDVAQVSADEKALDGNPDAQPEALAMVELARAVVMLRAGGSRHAELQRHLDRHRSLLLGASLGRTRALARALLRPGVLPGHDAYRSAAGEGELASDPGTAWLRRIAPDLVPL
;
A
#
# COMPACT_ATOMS: atom_id res chain seq x y z
N MET A 1 6.53 66.61 -8.20
CA MET A 1 6.16 65.29 -8.73
C MET A 1 4.67 65.13 -8.55
N LEU A 2 3.91 65.26 -9.64
CA LEU A 2 2.44 65.23 -9.66
C LEU A 2 1.99 63.77 -9.86
N PHE A 3 1.33 63.18 -8.86
CA PHE A 3 0.58 61.93 -9.03
C PHE A 3 -0.84 62.31 -9.45
N THR A 4 -1.15 62.06 -10.72
CA THR A 4 -2.48 62.19 -11.30
C THR A 4 -3.34 61.03 -10.81
N SER A 5 -4.29 61.31 -9.93
CA SER A 5 -5.34 60.40 -9.48
C SER A 5 -6.42 60.26 -10.57
N ALA A 6 -6.44 59.14 -11.27
CA ALA A 6 -7.55 58.77 -12.14
C ALA A 6 -8.74 58.35 -11.26
N GLY A 7 -9.69 59.26 -11.06
CA GLY A 7 -10.98 58.98 -10.43
C GLY A 7 -11.83 58.11 -11.35
N LEU A 8 -12.07 56.86 -10.94
CA LEU A 8 -13.05 56.00 -11.58
C LEU A 8 -14.44 56.46 -11.14
N ALA A 9 -15.12 57.22 -12.01
CA ALA A 9 -16.50 57.65 -11.79
C ALA A 9 -17.43 56.43 -11.92
N VAL A 10 -17.95 55.95 -10.79
CA VAL A 10 -19.03 54.96 -10.74
C VAL A 10 -20.33 55.69 -11.07
N ALA A 11 -20.81 55.54 -12.30
CA ALA A 11 -22.10 56.04 -12.75
C ALA A 11 -23.24 55.34 -11.98
N GLY A 12 -24.25 56.12 -11.58
CA GLY A 12 -25.39 55.70 -10.74
C GLY A 12 -26.26 54.61 -11.38
N GLY A 13 -25.88 53.36 -11.15
CA GLY A 13 -26.68 52.17 -11.42
C GLY A 13 -27.53 51.78 -10.21
N ASP A 14 -28.78 51.42 -10.48
CA ASP A 14 -29.80 50.98 -9.53
C ASP A 14 -29.25 49.96 -8.51
N PRO A 15 -29.20 50.26 -7.20
CA PRO A 15 -28.57 49.40 -6.19
C PRO A 15 -29.26 48.03 -6.04
N GLY A 16 -30.48 47.85 -6.59
CA GLY A 16 -31.20 46.58 -6.61
C GLY A 16 -30.66 45.54 -7.61
N ALA A 17 -29.91 45.95 -8.64
CA ALA A 17 -29.43 45.03 -9.69
C ALA A 17 -28.02 44.48 -9.45
N ALA A 18 -27.26 45.01 -8.48
CA ALA A 18 -25.88 44.62 -8.21
C ALA A 18 -25.74 43.38 -7.28
N LEU A 19 -26.74 43.11 -6.45
CA LEU A 19 -26.74 41.99 -5.51
C LEU A 19 -26.86 40.57 -6.16
N PRO A 20 -27.62 40.36 -7.25
CA PRO A 20 -27.70 39.02 -7.88
C PRO A 20 -26.45 38.61 -8.68
N VAL A 21 -25.66 39.56 -9.17
CA VAL A 21 -24.47 39.24 -9.99
C VAL A 21 -23.28 38.80 -9.12
N LEU A 22 -23.07 39.47 -7.99
CA LEU A 22 -22.03 39.09 -7.01
C LEU A 22 -22.31 37.71 -6.40
N SER A 23 -23.58 37.35 -6.19
CA SER A 23 -23.95 36.06 -5.64
C SER A 23 -23.74 34.92 -6.64
N LEU A 24 -24.03 35.12 -7.94
CA LEU A 24 -23.77 34.12 -8.99
C LEU A 24 -22.27 33.85 -9.18
N VAL A 25 -21.45 34.90 -9.27
CA VAL A 25 -19.98 34.78 -9.43
C VAL A 25 -19.37 34.07 -8.23
N THR A 26 -19.83 34.39 -7.02
CA THR A 26 -19.36 33.72 -5.80
C THR A 26 -19.73 32.24 -5.78
N LEU A 27 -20.95 31.88 -6.23
CA LEU A 27 -21.42 30.50 -6.29
C LEU A 27 -20.65 29.68 -7.35
N VAL A 28 -20.36 30.29 -8.51
CA VAL A 28 -19.53 29.68 -9.56
C VAL A 28 -18.09 29.50 -9.09
N LEU A 29 -17.49 30.50 -8.43
CA LEU A 29 -16.14 30.36 -7.89
C LEU A 29 -16.08 29.32 -6.76
N LEU A 30 -17.11 29.21 -5.91
CA LEU A 30 -17.20 28.17 -4.88
C LEU A 30 -17.34 26.75 -5.48
N GLY A 31 -17.97 26.61 -6.63
CA GLY A 31 -18.14 25.30 -7.30
C GLY A 31 -16.96 24.91 -8.19
N VAL A 32 -16.46 25.85 -9.01
CA VAL A 32 -15.45 25.57 -10.04
C VAL A 32 -14.05 25.50 -9.47
N ALA A 33 -13.70 26.34 -8.48
CA ALA A 33 -12.36 26.33 -7.89
C ALA A 33 -12.00 25.00 -7.21
N PRO A 34 -12.84 24.38 -6.34
CA PRO A 34 -12.50 23.08 -5.75
C PRO A 34 -12.47 21.96 -6.79
N LEU A 35 -13.33 22.00 -7.82
CA LEU A 35 -13.29 21.04 -8.92
C LEU A 35 -11.99 21.16 -9.72
N ALA A 36 -11.60 22.37 -10.12
CA ALA A 36 -10.35 22.63 -10.82
C ALA A 36 -9.13 22.23 -9.97
N LEU A 37 -9.18 22.45 -8.66
CA LEU A 37 -8.14 22.03 -7.72
C LEU A 37 -8.01 20.50 -7.68
N VAL A 38 -9.14 19.78 -7.68
CA VAL A 38 -9.19 18.32 -7.66
C VAL A 38 -8.70 17.74 -8.97
N LEU A 39 -9.10 18.31 -10.11
CA LEU A 39 -8.60 17.92 -11.43
C LEU A 39 -7.10 18.18 -11.56
N ALA A 40 -6.62 19.34 -11.08
CA ALA A 40 -5.19 19.65 -11.06
C ALA A 40 -4.40 18.72 -10.12
N HIS A 41 -5.01 18.29 -9.01
CA HIS A 41 -4.44 17.30 -8.11
C HIS A 41 -4.31 15.94 -8.80
N ASP A 42 -5.41 15.42 -9.37
CA ASP A 42 -5.43 14.11 -10.02
C ASP A 42 -4.43 14.03 -11.18
N TRP A 43 -4.37 15.08 -12.02
CA TRP A 43 -3.43 15.13 -13.15
C TRP A 43 -1.95 15.07 -12.72
N ARG A 44 -1.60 15.59 -11.54
CA ARG A 44 -0.20 15.66 -11.09
C ARG A 44 0.22 14.51 -10.18
N VAL A 45 -0.69 14.00 -9.34
CA VAL A 45 -0.37 12.99 -8.31
C VAL A 45 -0.43 11.60 -8.88
N THR A 46 -1.52 11.28 -9.56
CA THR A 46 -1.81 9.93 -10.02
C THR A 46 -0.68 9.37 -10.90
N PRO A 47 -0.10 10.13 -11.85
CA PRO A 47 1.08 9.67 -12.60
C PRO A 47 2.33 9.45 -11.74
N GLN A 48 2.56 10.28 -10.71
CA GLN A 48 3.70 10.12 -9.81
C GLN A 48 3.53 8.87 -8.93
N VAL A 49 2.32 8.61 -8.46
CA VAL A 49 2.00 7.41 -7.67
C VAL A 49 2.15 6.16 -8.52
N HIS A 50 1.59 6.12 -9.74
CA HIS A 50 1.78 5.00 -10.65
C HIS A 50 3.26 4.76 -10.97
N ARG A 51 4.04 5.83 -11.20
CA ARG A 51 5.49 5.71 -11.40
C ARG A 51 6.20 5.18 -10.15
N ALA A 52 5.80 5.60 -8.95
CA ALA A 52 6.37 5.09 -7.70
C ALA A 52 6.05 3.61 -7.50
N VAL A 53 4.81 3.19 -7.79
CA VAL A 53 4.40 1.77 -7.72
C VAL A 53 5.18 0.94 -8.74
N ALA A 54 5.32 1.41 -9.98
CA ALA A 54 6.12 0.74 -11.00
C ALA A 54 7.60 0.64 -10.59
N ALA A 55 8.17 1.72 -10.04
CA ALA A 55 9.53 1.74 -9.51
C ALA A 55 9.70 0.76 -8.33
N LEU A 56 8.72 0.67 -7.44
CA LEU A 56 8.69 -0.35 -6.38
C LEU A 56 8.70 -1.76 -6.97
N GLN A 57 7.90 -2.05 -7.99
CA GLN A 57 7.84 -3.39 -8.59
C GLN A 57 9.19 -3.86 -9.13
N VAL A 58 9.97 -2.97 -9.76
CA VAL A 58 11.33 -3.27 -10.25
C VAL A 58 12.42 -3.10 -9.20
N GLY A 59 12.09 -2.51 -8.05
CA GLY A 59 13.01 -2.27 -6.93
C GLY A 59 13.92 -1.06 -7.05
N ASP A 60 13.53 -0.08 -7.86
CA ASP A 60 14.20 1.22 -7.95
C ASP A 60 13.79 2.13 -6.77
N GLU A 61 14.39 1.88 -5.61
CA GLU A 61 14.12 2.65 -4.39
C GLU A 61 14.52 4.13 -4.51
N ALA A 62 15.52 4.44 -5.34
CA ALA A 62 15.97 5.82 -5.55
C ALA A 62 14.87 6.66 -6.22
N THR A 63 14.22 6.11 -7.26
CA THR A 63 13.08 6.77 -7.90
C THR A 63 11.90 6.94 -6.94
N VAL A 64 11.60 5.91 -6.14
CA VAL A 64 10.50 5.98 -5.15
C VAL A 64 10.76 7.11 -4.13
N ARG A 65 11.97 7.16 -3.54
CA ARG A 65 12.34 8.23 -2.59
C ARG A 65 12.27 9.60 -3.25
N GLY A 66 12.79 9.75 -4.48
CA GLY A 66 12.72 11.01 -5.21
C GLY A 66 11.27 11.47 -5.49
N ILE A 67 10.33 10.54 -5.68
CA ILE A 67 8.90 10.86 -5.79
C ILE A 67 8.32 11.27 -4.44
N LEU A 68 8.63 10.52 -3.37
CA LEU A 68 8.15 10.83 -2.02
C LEU A 68 8.64 12.19 -1.52
N ASP A 69 9.89 12.54 -1.78
CA ASP A 69 10.45 13.86 -1.46
C ASP A 69 9.69 14.99 -2.18
N ARG A 70 9.30 14.76 -3.44
CA ARG A 70 8.46 15.72 -4.19
C ARG A 70 7.06 15.83 -3.60
N LEU A 71 6.43 14.70 -3.24
CA LEU A 71 5.11 14.69 -2.62
C LEU A 71 5.14 15.34 -1.22
N ALA A 72 6.23 15.18 -0.47
CA ALA A 72 6.40 15.75 0.86
C ALA A 72 6.47 17.29 0.84
N ARG A 73 7.07 17.87 -0.22
CA ARG A 73 7.16 19.34 -0.41
C ARG A 73 5.87 19.97 -0.94
N TRP A 74 4.85 19.17 -1.26
CA TRP A 74 3.67 19.67 -1.95
C TRP A 74 2.65 20.26 -0.95
N PRO A 75 2.07 21.46 -1.19
CA PRO A 75 1.14 22.12 -0.25
C PRO A 75 -0.08 21.27 0.11
N TRP A 76 -0.44 20.31 -0.74
CA TRP A 76 -1.58 19.40 -0.54
C TRP A 76 -1.18 18.04 0.01
N ARG A 77 -0.01 17.93 0.67
CA ARG A 77 0.50 16.69 1.27
C ARG A 77 -0.55 15.92 2.09
N ARG A 78 -1.45 16.63 2.78
CA ARG A 78 -2.55 16.01 3.55
C ARG A 78 -3.48 15.14 2.70
N LEU A 79 -3.69 15.47 1.42
CA LEU A 79 -4.52 14.67 0.52
C LEU A 79 -3.81 13.41 0.02
N ALA A 80 -2.48 13.46 -0.03
CA ALA A 80 -1.63 12.33 -0.45
C ALA A 80 -1.03 11.55 0.73
N SER A 81 -1.38 11.86 1.98
CA SER A 81 -0.71 11.32 3.16
C SER A 81 -0.88 9.81 3.30
N SER A 82 -2.07 9.29 2.96
CA SER A 82 -2.33 7.84 2.94
C SER A 82 -1.41 7.13 1.95
N THR A 83 -1.32 7.64 0.72
CA THR A 83 -0.45 7.06 -0.32
C THR A 83 1.03 7.15 0.04
N VAL A 84 1.46 8.29 0.60
CA VAL A 84 2.85 8.48 1.05
C VAL A 84 3.20 7.47 2.14
N SER A 85 2.36 7.33 3.17
CA SER A 85 2.57 6.36 4.24
C SER A 85 2.54 4.92 3.72
N TYR A 86 1.68 4.57 2.76
CA TYR A 86 1.68 3.23 2.16
C TYR A 86 2.99 2.91 1.41
N LEU A 87 3.51 3.87 0.64
CA LEU A 87 4.77 3.72 -0.07
C LEU A 87 5.95 3.60 0.90
N GLU A 88 5.99 4.43 1.94
CA GLU A 88 6.96 4.34 3.05
C GLU A 88 6.88 2.97 3.75
N ALA A 89 5.67 2.48 4.04
CA ALA A 89 5.46 1.16 4.62
C ALA A 89 6.03 0.04 3.74
N THR A 90 5.80 0.13 2.43
CA THR A 90 6.27 -0.86 1.46
C THR A 90 7.80 -0.85 1.36
N MET A 91 8.44 0.33 1.36
CA MET A 91 9.90 0.43 1.41
C MET A 91 10.46 -0.14 2.72
N ALA A 92 9.85 0.16 3.86
CA ALA A 92 10.27 -0.36 5.16
C ALA A 92 10.15 -1.90 5.22
N PHE A 93 9.04 -2.46 4.70
CA PHE A 93 8.84 -3.91 4.58
C PHE A 93 9.96 -4.56 3.75
N ARG A 94 10.34 -3.94 2.64
CA ARG A 94 11.48 -4.39 1.83
C ARG A 94 12.80 -4.24 2.58
N ALA A 95 13.04 -3.16 3.31
CA ALA A 95 14.24 -3.06 4.13
C ALA A 95 14.32 -4.16 5.22
N GLY A 96 13.18 -4.78 5.55
CA GLY A 96 13.02 -5.73 6.64
C GLY A 96 12.70 -5.07 7.97
N ASP A 97 12.39 -3.77 7.96
CA ASP A 97 11.95 -3.01 9.13
C ASP A 97 10.43 -3.17 9.29
N LEU A 98 10.03 -4.31 9.85
CA LEU A 98 8.62 -4.65 10.06
C LEU A 98 7.92 -3.67 11.01
N ALA A 99 8.65 -3.14 12.00
CA ALA A 99 8.10 -2.20 12.98
C ALA A 99 7.74 -0.86 12.34
N ARG A 100 8.64 -0.29 11.52
CA ARG A 100 8.34 0.92 10.75
C ARG A 100 7.25 0.67 9.72
N SER A 101 7.30 -0.46 9.01
CA SER A 101 6.27 -0.80 8.04
C SER A 101 4.87 -0.80 8.66
N ARG A 102 4.71 -1.45 9.83
CA ARG A 102 3.44 -1.46 10.57
C ARG A 102 2.96 -0.05 10.94
N ARG A 103 3.82 0.79 11.52
CA ARG A 103 3.44 2.17 11.90
C ARG A 103 2.91 2.97 10.72
N GLU A 104 3.55 2.86 9.56
CA GLU A 104 3.14 3.56 8.36
C GLU A 104 1.85 2.98 7.75
N LEU A 105 1.60 1.68 7.87
CA LEU A 105 0.33 1.07 7.48
C LEU A 105 -0.82 1.54 8.39
N ASP A 106 -0.58 1.61 9.69
CA ASP A 106 -1.56 2.14 10.64
C ASP A 106 -1.88 3.61 10.32
N ALA A 107 -0.87 4.43 9.99
CA ALA A 107 -1.06 5.80 9.53
C ALA A 107 -1.86 5.87 8.21
N THR A 108 -1.61 4.95 7.27
CA THR A 108 -2.35 4.84 6.01
C THR A 108 -3.83 4.57 6.24
N LEU A 109 -4.15 3.63 7.14
CA LEU A 109 -5.52 3.22 7.44
C LEU A 109 -6.26 4.27 8.27
N ALA A 110 -5.57 5.00 9.15
CA ALA A 110 -6.14 6.07 9.96
C ALA A 110 -6.39 7.37 9.18
N ALA A 111 -5.67 7.59 8.06
CA ALA A 111 -5.81 8.80 7.27
C ALA A 111 -7.24 8.97 6.72
N PRO A 112 -7.83 10.18 6.76
CA PRO A 112 -9.18 10.42 6.27
C PRO A 112 -9.28 10.16 4.75
N ALA A 113 -10.41 9.61 4.32
CA ALA A 113 -10.72 9.39 2.90
C ALA A 113 -11.61 10.53 2.38
N PRO A 114 -11.04 11.59 1.78
CA PRO A 114 -11.86 12.63 1.15
C PRO A 114 -12.79 12.01 0.11
N TRP A 115 -14.05 12.44 0.12
CA TRP A 115 -15.13 11.83 -0.67
C TRP A 115 -14.82 11.76 -2.18
N LEU A 116 -14.12 12.76 -2.72
CA LEU A 116 -13.72 12.83 -4.13
C LEU A 116 -12.67 11.80 -4.54
N LEU A 117 -11.78 11.42 -3.61
CA LEU A 117 -10.72 10.44 -3.87
C LEU A 117 -11.06 9.07 -3.29
N ARG A 118 -12.31 8.91 -2.82
CA ARG A 118 -12.74 7.73 -2.06
C ARG A 118 -12.50 6.42 -2.81
N PRO A 119 -12.83 6.26 -4.10
CA PRO A 119 -12.60 4.98 -4.80
C PRO A 119 -11.14 4.53 -4.76
N GLY A 120 -10.20 5.42 -5.10
CA GLY A 120 -8.76 5.09 -5.07
C GLY A 120 -8.25 4.82 -3.65
N ILE A 121 -8.76 5.55 -2.65
CA ILE A 121 -8.37 5.35 -1.24
C ILE A 121 -8.92 4.04 -0.69
N LEU A 122 -10.12 3.60 -1.09
CA LEU A 122 -10.67 2.32 -0.66
C LEU A 122 -9.84 1.14 -1.18
N VAL A 123 -9.46 1.17 -2.45
CA VAL A 123 -8.53 0.18 -3.03
C VAL A 123 -7.20 0.20 -2.29
N LEU A 124 -6.61 1.38 -2.06
CA LEU A 124 -5.36 1.52 -1.30
C LEU A 124 -5.47 0.94 0.11
N ARG A 125 -6.58 1.20 0.82
CA ARG A 125 -6.81 0.67 2.16
C ARG A 125 -6.94 -0.85 2.16
N ALA A 126 -7.61 -1.44 1.18
CA ALA A 126 -7.69 -2.88 1.07
C ALA A 126 -6.29 -3.51 0.91
N VAL A 127 -5.46 -2.95 0.03
CA VAL A 127 -4.07 -3.40 -0.13
C VAL A 127 -3.25 -3.16 1.15
N ALA A 128 -3.45 -2.04 1.85
CA ALA A 128 -2.80 -1.76 3.13
C ALA A 128 -3.20 -2.76 4.23
N HIS A 129 -4.47 -3.17 4.30
CA HIS A 129 -4.91 -4.26 5.19
C HIS A 129 -4.20 -5.57 4.87
N GLY A 130 -4.10 -5.94 3.59
CA GLY A 130 -3.38 -7.15 3.19
C GLY A 130 -1.90 -7.14 3.58
N LEU A 131 -1.21 -6.03 3.31
CA LEU A 131 0.20 -5.89 3.70
C LEU A 131 0.36 -5.85 5.23
N ARG A 132 -0.57 -5.22 5.97
CA ARG A 132 -0.53 -5.17 7.43
C ARG A 132 -0.76 -6.53 8.05
N ALA A 133 -1.67 -7.33 7.51
CA ALA A 133 -1.86 -8.73 7.93
C ALA A 133 -0.55 -9.50 7.77
N LEU A 134 0.12 -9.38 6.61
CA LEU A 134 1.38 -10.09 6.37
C LEU A 134 2.49 -9.63 7.34
N VAL A 135 2.64 -8.33 7.55
CA VAL A 135 3.60 -7.77 8.52
C VAL A 135 3.29 -8.27 9.93
N ALA A 136 2.01 -8.29 10.33
CA ALA A 136 1.56 -8.78 11.62
C ALA A 136 1.87 -10.28 11.81
N ALA A 137 1.61 -11.12 10.80
CA ALA A 137 1.95 -12.54 10.84
C ALA A 137 3.45 -12.79 11.02
N LEU A 138 4.29 -12.02 10.31
CA LEU A 138 5.75 -12.07 10.44
C LEU A 138 6.24 -11.58 11.82
N GLN A 139 5.46 -10.75 12.50
CA GLN A 139 5.71 -10.34 13.89
C GLN A 139 5.07 -11.27 14.93
N GLY A 140 4.28 -12.26 14.52
CA GLY A 140 3.56 -13.18 15.42
C GLY A 140 2.25 -12.63 15.99
N ASP A 141 1.71 -11.52 15.46
CA ASP A 141 0.47 -10.90 15.91
C ASP A 141 -0.75 -11.49 15.21
N VAL A 142 -1.19 -12.65 15.70
CA VAL A 142 -2.32 -13.42 15.12
C VAL A 142 -3.66 -12.68 15.21
N ALA A 143 -3.84 -11.86 16.26
CA ALA A 143 -5.07 -11.10 16.46
C ALA A 143 -5.23 -10.04 15.35
N GLN A 144 -4.16 -9.33 15.03
CA GLN A 144 -4.16 -8.35 13.95
C GLN A 144 -4.38 -8.99 12.58
N VAL A 145 -3.76 -10.16 12.32
CA VAL A 145 -4.01 -10.94 11.09
C VAL A 145 -5.50 -11.24 10.92
N SER A 146 -6.15 -11.72 11.99
CA SER A 146 -7.58 -12.06 11.97
C SER A 146 -8.47 -10.84 11.75
N ALA A 147 -8.08 -9.69 12.32
CA ALA A 147 -8.81 -8.43 12.15
C ALA A 147 -8.71 -7.91 10.71
N ASP A 148 -7.52 -7.98 10.09
CA ASP A 148 -7.31 -7.57 8.71
C ASP A 148 -7.96 -8.53 7.70
N GLU A 149 -7.97 -9.84 7.98
CA GLU A 149 -8.74 -10.82 7.20
C GLU A 149 -10.22 -10.45 7.17
N LYS A 150 -10.81 -10.20 8.34
CA LYS A 150 -12.22 -9.80 8.45
C LYS A 150 -12.51 -8.48 7.74
N ALA A 151 -11.55 -7.56 7.69
CA ALA A 151 -11.71 -6.28 6.98
C ALA A 151 -11.72 -6.46 5.44
N LEU A 152 -11.13 -7.54 4.92
CA LEU A 152 -11.15 -7.87 3.49
C LEU A 152 -12.26 -8.83 3.10
N ASP A 153 -12.85 -9.56 4.05
CA ASP A 153 -13.96 -10.47 3.79
C ASP A 153 -15.17 -9.71 3.21
N GLY A 154 -15.58 -10.11 2.00
CA GLY A 154 -16.67 -9.47 1.25
C GLY A 154 -16.38 -8.05 0.76
N ASN A 155 -15.15 -7.54 0.88
CA ASN A 155 -14.81 -6.18 0.45
C ASN A 155 -14.67 -6.10 -1.09
N PRO A 156 -15.52 -5.33 -1.79
CA PRO A 156 -15.49 -5.26 -3.26
C PRO A 156 -14.24 -4.56 -3.81
N ASP A 157 -13.55 -3.77 -3.00
CA ASP A 157 -12.34 -3.05 -3.38
C ASP A 157 -11.06 -3.88 -3.13
N ALA A 158 -11.19 -5.08 -2.55
CA ALA A 158 -10.08 -5.99 -2.29
C ALA A 158 -9.55 -6.59 -3.59
N GLN A 159 -8.49 -5.98 -4.11
CA GLN A 159 -7.76 -6.48 -5.27
C GLN A 159 -7.13 -7.85 -4.97
N PRO A 160 -6.89 -8.69 -5.99
CA PRO A 160 -6.27 -10.01 -5.81
C PRO A 160 -4.97 -9.99 -5.01
N GLU A 161 -4.17 -8.92 -5.14
CA GLU A 161 -2.93 -8.75 -4.37
C GLU A 161 -3.18 -8.63 -2.85
N ALA A 162 -4.20 -7.87 -2.44
CA ALA A 162 -4.57 -7.72 -1.04
C ALA A 162 -5.00 -9.06 -0.42
N LEU A 163 -5.84 -9.80 -1.15
CA LEU A 163 -6.29 -11.14 -0.77
C LEU A 163 -5.12 -12.12 -0.69
N ALA A 164 -4.21 -12.11 -1.68
CA ALA A 164 -3.02 -12.94 -1.67
C ALA A 164 -2.13 -12.67 -0.44
N MET A 165 -1.96 -11.41 -0.04
CA MET A 165 -1.17 -11.07 1.15
C MET A 165 -1.82 -11.55 2.45
N VAL A 166 -3.15 -11.47 2.59
CA VAL A 166 -3.86 -12.05 3.75
C VAL A 166 -3.74 -13.56 3.78
N GLU A 167 -3.92 -14.23 2.65
CA GLU A 167 -3.80 -15.69 2.60
C GLU A 167 -2.36 -16.16 2.89
N LEU A 168 -1.38 -15.36 2.47
CA LEU A 168 0.03 -15.57 2.81
C LEU A 168 0.29 -15.34 4.30
N ALA A 169 -0.34 -14.32 4.90
CA ALA A 169 -0.27 -14.06 6.33
C ALA A 169 -0.83 -15.24 7.14
N ARG A 170 -2.00 -15.77 6.73
CA ARG A 170 -2.60 -16.97 7.33
C ARG A 170 -1.68 -18.18 7.22
N ALA A 171 -1.05 -18.39 6.08
CA ALA A 171 -0.09 -19.48 5.89
C ALA A 171 1.12 -19.35 6.86
N VAL A 172 1.67 -18.13 7.04
CA VAL A 172 2.74 -17.87 8.00
C VAL A 172 2.30 -18.17 9.43
N VAL A 173 1.09 -17.78 9.83
CA VAL A 173 0.52 -18.11 11.15
C VAL A 173 0.39 -19.62 11.35
N MET A 174 -0.16 -20.34 10.37
CA MET A 174 -0.30 -21.80 10.41
C MET A 174 1.05 -22.51 10.54
N LEU A 175 2.05 -22.04 9.80
CA LEU A 175 3.40 -22.59 9.84
C LEU A 175 4.05 -22.42 11.22
N ARG A 176 3.95 -21.22 11.80
CA ARG A 176 4.50 -20.91 13.13
C ARG A 176 3.79 -21.61 14.27
N ALA A 177 2.51 -21.93 14.12
CA ALA A 177 1.79 -22.74 15.10
C ALA A 177 2.36 -24.18 15.23
N GLY A 178 3.08 -24.66 14.20
CA GLY A 178 3.78 -25.94 14.20
C GLY A 178 2.86 -27.18 14.29
N GLY A 179 3.50 -28.35 14.40
CA GLY A 179 2.85 -29.62 14.74
C GLY A 179 1.90 -30.20 13.68
N SER A 180 0.77 -30.77 14.15
CA SER A 180 -0.22 -31.52 13.35
C SER A 180 -1.00 -30.68 12.32
N ARG A 181 -0.77 -29.37 12.27
CA ARG A 181 -1.38 -28.46 11.29
C ARG A 181 -0.69 -28.45 9.93
N HIS A 182 0.37 -29.23 9.74
CA HIS A 182 1.06 -29.36 8.46
C HIS A 182 0.09 -29.69 7.30
N ALA A 183 -0.78 -30.69 7.49
CA ALA A 183 -1.74 -31.09 6.46
C ALA A 183 -2.81 -30.02 6.19
N GLU A 184 -3.09 -29.15 7.18
CA GLU A 184 -3.96 -27.99 7.01
C GLU A 184 -3.27 -26.88 6.21
N LEU A 185 -2.02 -26.56 6.56
CA LEU A 185 -1.21 -25.60 5.82
C LEU A 185 -1.02 -26.04 4.36
N GLN A 186 -0.71 -27.30 4.10
CA GLN A 186 -0.54 -27.79 2.72
C GLN A 186 -1.85 -27.64 1.92
N ARG A 187 -2.99 -28.05 2.50
CA ARG A 187 -4.31 -27.85 1.87
C ARG A 187 -4.62 -26.38 1.63
N HIS A 188 -4.24 -25.50 2.56
CA HIS A 188 -4.37 -24.05 2.41
C HIS A 188 -3.56 -23.53 1.22
N LEU A 189 -2.28 -23.85 1.19
CA LEU A 189 -1.37 -23.45 0.13
C LEU A 189 -1.81 -23.97 -1.25
N ASP A 190 -2.27 -25.22 -1.32
CA ASP A 190 -2.77 -25.81 -2.58
C ASP A 190 -4.05 -25.13 -3.06
N ARG A 191 -5.01 -24.89 -2.15
CA ARG A 191 -6.26 -24.18 -2.47
C ARG A 191 -6.00 -22.78 -3.03
N HIS A 192 -5.05 -22.05 -2.45
CA HIS A 192 -4.77 -20.66 -2.80
C HIS A 192 -3.56 -20.51 -3.76
N ARG A 193 -3.00 -21.60 -4.29
CA ARG A 193 -1.77 -21.57 -5.10
C ARG A 193 -1.81 -20.60 -6.27
N SER A 194 -2.91 -20.62 -7.03
CA SER A 194 -3.09 -19.73 -8.20
C SER A 194 -3.11 -18.27 -7.78
N LEU A 195 -3.82 -17.94 -6.70
CA LEU A 195 -3.88 -16.59 -6.14
C LEU A 195 -2.50 -16.15 -5.64
N LEU A 196 -1.84 -16.98 -4.83
CA LEU A 196 -0.53 -16.68 -4.23
C LEU A 196 0.56 -16.47 -5.27
N LEU A 197 0.61 -17.26 -6.34
CA LEU A 197 1.63 -17.11 -7.37
C LEU A 197 1.27 -16.06 -8.44
N GLY A 198 0.00 -15.96 -8.80
CA GLY A 198 -0.50 -15.05 -9.82
C GLY A 198 -0.55 -13.60 -9.36
N ALA A 199 -1.10 -13.34 -8.16
CA ALA A 199 -1.35 -11.99 -7.67
C ALA A 199 -0.24 -11.39 -6.80
N SER A 200 0.56 -12.20 -6.09
CA SER A 200 1.68 -11.67 -5.29
C SER A 200 2.76 -11.08 -6.17
N LEU A 201 3.36 -9.96 -5.77
CA LEU A 201 4.39 -9.26 -6.55
C LEU A 201 5.76 -9.25 -5.86
N GLY A 202 6.83 -9.26 -6.66
CA GLY A 202 8.21 -9.13 -6.16
C GLY A 202 8.53 -10.06 -4.99
N ARG A 203 8.74 -9.49 -3.80
CA ARG A 203 9.18 -10.21 -2.60
C ARG A 203 8.08 -11.02 -1.92
N THR A 204 6.82 -10.62 -2.02
CA THR A 204 5.70 -11.44 -1.49
C THR A 204 5.57 -12.73 -2.30
N ARG A 205 5.82 -12.67 -3.61
CA ARG A 205 5.91 -13.87 -4.46
C ARG A 205 7.09 -14.77 -4.08
N ALA A 206 8.23 -14.20 -3.70
CA ALA A 206 9.37 -14.99 -3.20
C ALA A 206 9.01 -15.74 -1.91
N LEU A 207 8.33 -15.07 -0.97
CA LEU A 207 7.80 -15.71 0.24
C LEU A 207 6.78 -16.82 -0.08
N ALA A 208 5.84 -16.56 -0.99
CA ALA A 208 4.86 -17.56 -1.42
C ALA A 208 5.55 -18.80 -2.03
N ARG A 209 6.57 -18.61 -2.88
CA ARG A 209 7.36 -19.71 -3.44
C ARG A 209 8.13 -20.48 -2.38
N ALA A 210 8.70 -19.78 -1.39
CA ALA A 210 9.36 -20.43 -0.26
C ALA A 210 8.37 -21.33 0.48
N LEU A 211 7.19 -20.85 0.86
CA LEU A 211 6.18 -21.64 1.55
C LEU A 211 5.64 -22.82 0.72
N LEU A 212 5.55 -22.66 -0.61
CA LEU A 212 5.12 -23.72 -1.52
C LEU A 212 6.22 -24.76 -1.82
N ARG A 213 7.45 -24.56 -1.33
CA ARG A 213 8.55 -25.47 -1.62
C ARG A 213 8.44 -26.75 -0.79
N PRO A 214 8.61 -27.94 -1.41
CA PRO A 214 8.71 -29.19 -0.66
C PRO A 214 9.87 -29.11 0.34
N GLY A 215 9.61 -29.41 1.62
CA GLY A 215 10.66 -29.50 2.65
C GLY A 215 10.85 -28.28 3.56
N VAL A 216 10.14 -27.16 3.36
CA VAL A 216 10.10 -26.07 4.37
C VAL A 216 9.47 -26.54 5.69
N LEU A 217 8.73 -27.64 5.62
CA LEU A 217 8.06 -28.19 6.77
C LEU A 217 8.98 -29.19 7.51
N PRO A 218 9.27 -28.97 8.80
CA PRO A 218 10.11 -29.87 9.58
C PRO A 218 9.44 -31.25 9.64
N GLY A 219 10.09 -32.26 9.06
CA GLY A 219 9.60 -33.65 9.09
C GLY A 219 9.91 -34.52 7.87
N HIS A 220 10.51 -34.01 6.80
CA HIS A 220 10.88 -34.82 5.63
C HIS A 220 12.38 -34.80 5.34
N ASP A 221 13.00 -35.94 5.64
CA ASP A 221 14.26 -36.47 5.12
C ASP A 221 15.57 -35.76 5.50
N ALA A 222 16.16 -36.22 6.60
CA ALA A 222 17.59 -36.06 6.91
C ALA A 222 18.53 -36.57 5.79
N TYR A 223 18.03 -37.32 4.82
CA TYR A 223 18.83 -37.91 3.73
C TYR A 223 18.87 -37.10 2.43
N ARG A 224 18.10 -35.99 2.30
CA ARG A 224 18.00 -35.23 1.04
C ARG A 224 18.66 -33.83 1.08
N SER A 225 19.39 -33.52 2.15
CA SER A 225 19.89 -32.16 2.47
C SER A 225 20.98 -31.62 1.53
N ALA A 226 21.82 -32.47 0.94
CA ALA A 226 23.07 -31.98 0.32
C ALA A 226 22.94 -31.41 -1.11
N ALA A 227 21.83 -31.62 -1.81
CA ALA A 227 21.72 -31.26 -3.24
C ALA A 227 21.07 -29.89 -3.51
N GLY A 228 20.54 -29.19 -2.50
CA GLY A 228 19.72 -27.98 -2.68
C GLY A 228 20.31 -26.66 -2.20
N GLU A 229 21.41 -26.66 -1.44
CA GLU A 229 21.92 -25.45 -0.76
C GLU A 229 22.51 -24.39 -1.72
N GLY A 230 23.11 -24.82 -2.83
CA GLY A 230 23.77 -23.91 -3.78
C GLY A 230 22.84 -22.98 -4.55
N GLU A 231 21.62 -23.45 -4.86
CA GLU A 231 20.63 -22.68 -5.63
C GLU A 231 19.86 -21.67 -4.75
N LEU A 232 19.78 -21.93 -3.43
CA LEU A 232 19.14 -21.04 -2.45
C LEU A 232 19.97 -19.81 -2.12
N ALA A 233 21.29 -19.95 -2.08
CA ALA A 233 22.21 -18.86 -1.75
C ALA A 233 22.22 -17.76 -2.83
N SER A 234 21.81 -18.07 -4.06
CA SER A 234 21.86 -17.17 -5.21
C SER A 234 20.54 -16.42 -5.49
N ASP A 235 19.41 -16.80 -4.87
CA ASP A 235 18.16 -16.05 -5.00
C ASP A 235 18.18 -14.81 -4.07
N PRO A 236 18.14 -13.57 -4.61
CA PRO A 236 18.08 -12.35 -3.78
C PRO A 236 16.86 -12.32 -2.85
N GLY A 237 15.80 -13.09 -3.13
CA GLY A 237 14.67 -13.28 -2.22
C GLY A 237 15.05 -13.98 -0.91
N THR A 238 15.98 -14.93 -0.94
CA THR A 238 16.39 -15.73 0.23
C THR A 238 17.06 -14.87 1.31
N ALA A 239 17.93 -13.95 0.92
CA ALA A 239 18.61 -13.06 1.87
C ALA A 239 17.63 -12.13 2.60
N TRP A 240 16.59 -11.66 1.90
CA TRP A 240 15.51 -10.88 2.52
C TRP A 240 14.64 -11.75 3.43
N LEU A 241 14.26 -12.95 2.99
CA LEU A 241 13.49 -13.89 3.80
C LEU A 241 14.19 -14.25 5.11
N ARG A 242 15.50 -14.55 5.07
CA ARG A 242 16.30 -14.80 6.28
C ARG A 242 16.28 -13.62 7.26
N ARG A 243 16.12 -12.39 6.77
CA ARG A 243 16.05 -11.19 7.62
C ARG A 243 14.70 -11.03 8.29
N ILE A 244 13.61 -11.25 7.56
CA ILE A 244 12.25 -10.96 8.07
C ILE A 244 11.56 -12.18 8.71
N ALA A 245 12.01 -13.38 8.37
CA ALA A 245 11.42 -14.63 8.78
C ALA A 245 12.51 -15.73 8.83
N PRO A 246 13.52 -15.57 9.71
CA PRO A 246 14.64 -16.52 9.79
C PRO A 246 14.18 -17.95 10.07
N ASP A 247 13.04 -18.11 10.74
CA ASP A 247 12.39 -19.37 11.05
C ASP A 247 11.79 -20.09 9.83
N LEU A 248 11.62 -19.38 8.71
CA LEU A 248 11.01 -19.92 7.48
C LEU A 248 12.04 -20.41 6.46
N VAL A 249 13.32 -20.10 6.66
CA VAL A 249 14.40 -20.51 5.76
C VAL A 249 15.17 -21.65 6.43
N PRO A 250 15.13 -22.88 5.91
CA PRO A 250 15.99 -23.95 6.42
C PRO A 250 17.46 -23.50 6.34
N LEU A 251 18.19 -23.68 7.44
CA LEU A 251 19.61 -23.37 7.55
C LEU A 251 20.44 -24.23 6.60
#